data_AF-A0A3B8KTF7-F1
#
_entry.id   AF-A0A3B8KTF7-F1
#
_cell.length_a   1.000
_cell.length_b   1.000
_cell.length_c   1.000
_cell.angle_alpha   90.00
_cell.angle_beta   90.00
_cell.angle_gamma   90.00
#
_symmetry.space_group_name_H-M   'P 1'
#
loop_
_entity.id
_entity.type
_entity.pdbx_description
1 polymer ?
#
loop_
_entity_poly.entity_id
_entity_poly.type
_entity_poly.pdbx_seq_one_letter_code
_entity_poly.pdbx_strand_id
1 'polypeptide(L)'
;MPLLIVALMLLFVMPWLGLLFLGFFVFLLLLVPLGFAARSLVWLVLGPKELFRVLSNKRVRRNHALEHGTINVIEEKYGIPMMSGLASEEGFTVNGPVSPELALWAAQEALLRIRKGETRLAIHERCGTTIVTVNTLMSVFFILLLIATGSLSIFTVILALAASWILGPYAGRYAQEYMTTSTDLEGVEIAGIERRNHRVRTMGMSVMVPGEIFIRTRVRGEPPKVEVIGV
;
A
#
# COMPACT_ATOMS: atom_id res chain seq x y z
N MET A 1 22.93 5.91 -13.32
CA MET A 1 23.90 6.79 -14.01
C MET A 1 25.31 6.75 -13.40
N PRO A 2 25.54 6.95 -12.09
CA PRO A 2 26.91 6.99 -11.55
C PRO A 2 27.65 5.63 -11.62
N LEU A 3 26.95 4.50 -11.41
CA LEU A 3 27.55 3.16 -11.45
C LEU A 3 28.06 2.74 -12.83
N LEU A 4 27.36 3.16 -13.90
CA LEU A 4 27.76 2.85 -15.28
C LEU A 4 29.05 3.59 -15.66
N ILE A 5 29.16 4.86 -15.26
CA ILE A 5 30.36 5.69 -15.51
C ILE A 5 31.57 5.10 -14.76
N VAL A 6 31.38 4.69 -13.50
CA VAL A 6 32.43 4.02 -12.71
C VAL A 6 32.85 2.70 -13.35
N ALA A 7 31.92 1.88 -13.83
CA ALA A 7 32.23 0.62 -14.51
C ALA A 7 33.02 0.84 -15.81
N LEU A 8 32.65 1.86 -16.61
CA LEU A 8 33.34 2.22 -17.84
C LEU A 8 34.75 2.79 -17.58
N MET A 9 34.93 3.61 -16.55
CA MET A 9 36.27 4.09 -16.15
C MET A 9 37.15 2.94 -15.64
N LEU A 10 36.61 2.01 -14.86
CA LEU A 10 37.32 0.82 -14.41
C LEU A 10 37.71 -0.11 -15.57
N LEU A 11 36.92 -0.17 -16.64
CA LEU A 11 37.27 -0.93 -17.83
C LEU A 11 38.57 -0.41 -18.50
N PHE A 12 38.82 0.89 -18.39
CA PHE A 12 40.03 1.53 -18.93
C PHE A 12 41.26 1.36 -18.02
N VAL A 13 41.08 1.49 -16.70
CA VAL A 13 42.20 1.44 -15.73
C VAL A 13 42.53 0.01 -15.29
N MET A 14 41.51 -0.85 -15.12
CA MET A 14 41.62 -2.23 -14.66
C MET A 14 40.58 -3.12 -15.37
N PRO A 15 40.85 -3.55 -16.62
CA PRO A 15 39.85 -4.16 -17.50
C PRO A 15 39.07 -5.33 -16.88
N TRP A 16 39.76 -6.22 -16.14
CA TRP A 16 39.14 -7.37 -15.47
C TRP A 16 38.14 -6.97 -14.39
N LEU A 17 38.46 -5.95 -13.60
CA LEU A 17 37.57 -5.41 -12.57
C LEU A 17 36.40 -4.65 -13.19
N GLY A 18 36.64 -3.92 -14.29
CA GLY A 18 35.60 -3.28 -15.09
C GLY A 18 34.59 -4.27 -15.67
N LEU A 19 35.06 -5.40 -16.21
CA LEU A 19 34.19 -6.48 -16.73
C LEU A 19 33.32 -7.10 -15.63
N LEU A 20 33.87 -7.34 -14.42
CA LEU A 20 33.11 -7.83 -13.28
C LEU A 20 32.01 -6.83 -12.86
N PHE A 21 32.35 -5.54 -12.77
CA PHE A 21 31.39 -4.49 -12.42
C PHE A 21 30.29 -4.31 -13.48
N LEU A 22 30.65 -4.37 -14.76
CA LEU A 22 29.71 -4.32 -15.87
C LEU A 22 28.77 -5.53 -15.84
N GLY A 23 29.31 -6.73 -15.65
CA GLY A 23 28.53 -7.96 -15.51
C GLY A 23 27.55 -7.88 -14.33
N PHE A 24 28.00 -7.40 -13.17
CA PHE A 24 27.15 -7.17 -12.00
C PHE A 24 26.07 -6.11 -12.28
N PHE A 25 26.41 -5.02 -12.98
CA PHE A 25 25.44 -3.99 -13.35
C PHE A 25 24.37 -4.53 -14.30
N VAL A 26 24.75 -5.27 -15.34
CA VAL A 26 23.81 -5.92 -16.27
C VAL A 26 22.94 -6.95 -15.53
N PHE A 27 23.54 -7.73 -14.63
CA PHE A 27 22.81 -8.67 -13.78
C PHE A 27 21.75 -7.99 -12.92
N LEU A 28 22.08 -6.86 -12.26
CA LEU A 28 21.11 -6.06 -11.51
C LEU A 28 20.03 -5.47 -12.43
N LEU A 29 20.41 -4.98 -13.61
CA LEU A 29 19.49 -4.40 -14.58
C LEU A 29 18.47 -5.42 -15.08
N LEU A 30 18.81 -6.71 -15.10
CA LEU A 30 17.89 -7.81 -15.41
C LEU A 30 17.07 -8.26 -14.18
N LEU A 31 17.72 -8.42 -13.02
CA LEU A 31 17.07 -8.97 -11.83
C LEU A 31 16.10 -8.00 -11.15
N VAL A 32 16.39 -6.70 -11.14
CA VAL A 32 15.53 -5.72 -10.46
C VAL A 32 14.15 -5.64 -11.13
N PRO A 33 14.02 -5.48 -12.46
CA PRO A 33 12.73 -5.53 -13.14
C PRO A 33 12.04 -6.89 -12.98
N LEU A 34 12.81 -7.99 -13.02
CA LEU A 34 12.26 -9.34 -12.87
C LEU A 34 11.71 -9.58 -11.45
N GLY A 35 12.42 -9.11 -10.42
CA GLY A 35 11.96 -9.16 -9.04
C GLY A 35 10.69 -8.32 -8.82
N PHE A 36 10.63 -7.13 -9.43
CA PHE A 36 9.42 -6.31 -9.42
C PHE A 36 8.25 -7.00 -10.14
N ALA A 37 8.50 -7.62 -11.29
CA ALA A 37 7.50 -8.38 -12.03
C ALA A 37 6.97 -9.59 -11.23
N ALA A 38 7.86 -10.35 -10.59
CA ALA A 38 7.48 -11.47 -9.74
C ALA A 38 6.62 -11.02 -8.55
N ARG A 39 6.99 -9.92 -7.89
CA ARG A 39 6.21 -9.35 -6.78
C ARG A 39 4.84 -8.84 -7.25
N SER A 40 4.77 -8.27 -8.45
CA SER A 40 3.52 -7.84 -9.09
C SER A 40 2.61 -9.02 -9.41
N LEU A 41 3.18 -10.16 -9.85
CA LEU A 41 2.43 -11.38 -10.14
C LEU A 41 1.80 -11.98 -8.86
N VAL A 42 2.53 -11.98 -7.74
CA VAL A 42 1.98 -12.40 -6.45
C VAL A 42 0.80 -11.51 -6.03
N TRP A 43 0.94 -10.19 -6.21
CA TRP A 43 -0.12 -9.23 -5.88
C TRP A 43 -1.35 -9.37 -6.79
N LEU A 44 -1.17 -9.75 -8.06
CA LEU A 44 -2.27 -10.06 -8.98
C LEU A 44 -3.16 -11.21 -8.48
N VAL A 45 -2.58 -12.21 -7.81
CA VAL A 45 -3.31 -13.39 -7.32
C VAL A 45 -3.90 -13.16 -5.92
N LEU A 46 -3.17 -12.49 -5.03
CA LEU A 46 -3.60 -12.31 -3.63
C LEU A 46 -4.36 -10.99 -3.38
N GLY A 47 -4.06 -9.94 -4.13
CA GLY A 47 -4.69 -8.62 -4.03
C GLY A 47 -6.22 -8.58 -4.22
N PRO A 48 -6.83 -9.40 -5.11
CA PRO A 48 -8.27 -9.38 -5.32
C PRO A 48 -9.09 -9.69 -4.06
N LYS A 49 -8.59 -10.56 -3.16
CA LYS A 49 -9.31 -10.93 -1.93
C LYS A 49 -9.42 -9.75 -0.95
N GLU A 50 -8.34 -9.00 -0.77
CA GLU A 50 -8.34 -7.83 0.13
C GLU A 50 -9.20 -6.70 -0.44
N LEU A 51 -9.13 -6.45 -1.74
CA LEU A 51 -10.00 -5.49 -2.39
C LEU A 51 -11.49 -5.88 -2.25
N PHE A 52 -11.82 -7.16 -2.48
CA PHE A 52 -13.19 -7.64 -2.34
C PHE A 52 -13.72 -7.51 -0.91
N ARG A 53 -12.89 -7.76 0.11
CA ARG A 53 -13.27 -7.61 1.53
C ARG A 53 -13.64 -6.17 1.84
N VAL A 54 -12.83 -5.21 1.39
CA VAL A 54 -13.08 -3.78 1.60
C VAL A 54 -14.35 -3.32 0.85
N LEU A 55 -14.57 -3.80 -0.36
CA LEU A 55 -15.78 -3.46 -1.12
C LEU A 55 -17.07 -4.04 -0.51
N SER A 56 -17.01 -5.26 0.02
CA SER A 56 -18.20 -5.98 0.51
C SER A 56 -18.60 -5.63 1.95
N ASN A 57 -17.66 -5.29 2.83
CA ASN A 57 -17.95 -5.15 4.26
C ASN A 57 -17.88 -3.68 4.75
N LYS A 58 -19.01 -3.14 5.22
CA LYS A 58 -19.11 -1.77 5.78
C LYS A 58 -18.18 -1.56 6.98
N ARG A 59 -18.01 -2.55 7.85
CA ARG A 59 -17.12 -2.45 9.01
C ARG A 59 -15.66 -2.31 8.58
N VAL A 60 -15.26 -3.07 7.55
CA VAL A 60 -13.91 -2.95 6.97
C VAL A 60 -13.72 -1.56 6.36
N ARG A 61 -14.70 -1.01 5.65
CA ARG A 61 -14.62 0.37 5.12
C ARG A 61 -14.47 1.44 6.20
N ARG A 62 -15.15 1.28 7.35
CA ARG A 62 -15.01 2.17 8.51
C ARG A 62 -13.59 2.09 9.10
N ASN A 63 -13.07 0.87 9.25
CA ASN A 63 -11.72 0.66 9.75
C ASN A 63 -10.65 1.12 8.76
N HIS A 64 -10.91 1.03 7.46
CA HIS A 64 -10.04 1.56 6.41
C HIS A 64 -10.01 3.09 6.40
N ALA A 65 -11.16 3.74 6.61
CA ALA A 65 -11.21 5.19 6.82
C ALA A 65 -10.36 5.62 8.04
N LEU A 66 -10.43 4.87 9.14
CA LEU A 66 -9.63 5.11 10.34
C LEU A 66 -8.14 4.83 10.15
N GLU A 67 -7.79 3.78 9.40
CA GLU A 67 -6.40 3.48 9.03
C GLU A 67 -5.78 4.65 8.25
N HIS A 68 -6.45 5.08 7.18
CA HIS A 68 -6.03 6.25 6.41
C HIS A 68 -5.91 7.49 7.28
N GLY A 69 -6.90 7.73 8.14
CA GLY A 69 -6.87 8.89 9.02
C GLY A 69 -5.73 8.84 10.02
N THR A 70 -5.45 7.67 10.59
CA THR A 70 -4.34 7.46 11.52
C THR A 70 -3.01 7.80 10.85
N ILE A 71 -2.80 7.27 9.64
CA ILE A 71 -1.57 7.51 8.87
C ILE A 71 -1.47 8.99 8.50
N ASN A 72 -2.55 9.60 7.98
CA ASN A 72 -2.56 11.03 7.62
C ASN A 72 -2.25 11.94 8.81
N VAL A 73 -2.81 11.66 9.99
CA VAL A 73 -2.50 12.42 11.22
C VAL A 73 -1.00 12.35 11.57
N ILE A 74 -0.39 11.17 11.45
CA ILE A 74 1.04 11.01 11.73
C ILE A 74 1.88 11.73 10.67
N GLU A 75 1.53 11.60 9.39
CA GLU A 75 2.23 12.26 8.28
C GLU A 75 2.15 13.79 8.40
N GLU A 76 0.97 14.33 8.69
CA GLU A 76 0.75 15.77 8.89
C GLU A 76 1.58 16.33 10.04
N LYS A 77 1.68 15.60 11.16
CA LYS A 77 2.31 16.11 12.38
C LYS A 77 3.81 15.85 12.47
N TYR A 78 4.27 14.71 11.96
CA TYR A 78 5.66 14.25 12.13
C TYR A 78 6.40 14.06 10.80
N GLY A 79 5.72 14.19 9.66
CA GLY A 79 6.35 14.03 8.34
C GLY A 79 6.93 12.65 8.10
N ILE A 80 6.48 11.63 8.84
CA ILE A 80 7.00 10.26 8.74
C ILE A 80 6.49 9.62 7.44
N PRO A 81 7.34 9.39 6.43
CA PRO A 81 6.88 8.82 5.18
C PRO A 81 6.82 7.29 5.28
N MET A 82 6.29 6.65 4.22
CA MET A 82 6.32 5.19 4.03
C MET A 82 5.56 4.37 5.07
N MET A 83 4.47 4.90 5.61
CA MET A 83 3.53 4.10 6.38
C MET A 83 2.53 3.39 5.45
N SER A 84 2.05 2.23 5.90
CA SER A 84 1.01 1.46 5.23
C SER A 84 0.17 0.74 6.28
N GLY A 85 -1.02 0.28 5.92
CA GLY A 85 -1.86 -0.49 6.80
C GLY A 85 -2.75 -1.46 6.04
N LEU A 86 -3.46 -2.27 6.81
CA LEU A 86 -4.50 -3.15 6.30
C LEU A 86 -5.68 -3.16 7.26
N ALA A 87 -6.84 -2.80 6.73
CA ALA A 87 -8.09 -2.83 7.47
C ALA A 87 -8.74 -4.22 7.47
N SER A 88 -9.33 -4.58 8.60
CA SER A 88 -10.07 -5.80 8.85
C SER A 88 -11.37 -5.48 9.57
N GLU A 89 -12.18 -6.50 9.88
CA GLU A 89 -13.41 -6.30 10.66
C GLU A 89 -13.12 -5.91 12.12
N GLU A 90 -11.98 -6.31 12.67
CA GLU A 90 -11.69 -6.14 14.10
C GLU A 90 -10.82 -4.92 14.39
N GLY A 91 -10.40 -4.19 13.35
CA GLY A 91 -9.41 -3.14 13.46
C GLY A 91 -8.58 -3.01 12.21
N PHE A 92 -7.41 -2.40 12.35
CA PHE A 92 -6.48 -2.18 11.24
C PHE A 92 -5.03 -2.23 11.72
N THR A 93 -4.12 -2.60 10.83
CA THR A 93 -2.67 -2.52 11.09
C THR A 93 -2.11 -1.17 10.68
N VAL A 94 -1.04 -0.74 11.35
CA VAL A 94 -0.19 0.38 10.97
C VAL A 94 1.25 -0.11 10.95
N ASN A 95 1.87 -0.04 9.78
CA ASN A 95 3.21 -0.48 9.49
C ASN A 95 4.08 0.71 9.15
N GLY A 96 5.23 0.83 9.81
CA GLY A 96 6.19 1.91 9.62
C GLY A 96 7.00 2.20 10.88
N PRO A 97 7.87 3.23 10.87
CA PRO A 97 8.67 3.62 12.03
C PRO A 97 7.83 4.42 13.03
N VAL A 98 6.79 3.79 13.59
CA VAL A 98 5.85 4.40 14.55
C VAL A 98 5.83 3.59 15.84
N SER A 99 5.75 4.27 17.00
CA SER A 99 5.55 3.60 18.29
C SER A 99 4.08 3.24 18.50
N PRO A 100 3.75 2.21 19.30
CA PRO A 100 2.36 1.88 19.61
C PRO A 100 1.59 3.08 20.19
N GLU A 101 2.20 3.83 21.10
CA GLU A 101 1.57 4.98 21.76
C GLU A 101 1.23 6.09 20.75
N LEU A 102 2.15 6.35 19.81
CA LEU A 102 1.94 7.32 18.74
C LEU A 102 0.82 6.87 17.79
N ALA A 103 0.80 5.60 17.41
CA ALA A 103 -0.24 5.03 16.56
C ALA A 103 -1.63 5.10 17.24
N LEU A 104 -1.69 4.78 18.53
CA LEU A 104 -2.92 4.87 19.32
C LEU A 104 -3.42 6.31 19.42
N TRP A 105 -2.54 7.25 19.74
CA TRP A 105 -2.88 8.68 19.79
C TRP A 105 -3.40 9.18 18.43
N ALA A 106 -2.71 8.83 17.34
CA ALA A 106 -3.10 9.25 16.00
C ALA A 106 -4.44 8.65 15.57
N ALA A 107 -4.72 7.40 15.94
CA ALA A 107 -6.01 6.78 15.67
C ALA A 107 -7.16 7.46 16.43
N GLN A 108 -6.93 7.83 17.69
CA GLN A 108 -7.91 8.58 18.48
C GLN A 108 -8.18 9.96 17.88
N GLU A 109 -7.12 10.66 17.47
CA GLU A 109 -7.23 11.96 16.81
C GLU A 109 -7.95 11.86 15.46
N ALA A 110 -7.62 10.86 14.64
CA ALA A 110 -8.28 10.60 13.37
C ALA A 110 -9.78 10.31 13.54
N LEU A 111 -10.14 9.46 14.50
CA LEU A 111 -11.53 9.16 14.83
C LEU A 111 -12.29 10.44 15.22
N LEU A 112 -11.69 11.28 16.05
CA LEU A 112 -12.27 12.53 16.51
C LEU A 112 -12.44 13.54 15.35
N ARG A 113 -11.42 13.73 14.51
CA ARG A 113 -11.45 14.66 13.36
C ARG A 113 -12.45 14.23 12.30
N ILE A 114 -12.48 12.95 11.92
CA ILE A 114 -13.44 12.43 10.94
C ILE A 114 -14.87 12.59 11.44
N ARG A 115 -15.13 12.31 12.73
CA ARG A 115 -16.45 12.54 13.34
C ARG A 115 -16.88 14.00 13.37
N LYS A 116 -15.92 14.92 13.46
CA LYS A 116 -16.16 16.36 13.37
C LYS A 116 -16.38 16.84 11.93
N GLY A 117 -16.36 15.94 10.94
CA GLY A 117 -16.65 16.23 9.54
C GLY A 117 -15.42 16.32 8.65
N GLU A 118 -14.21 16.04 9.16
CA GLU A 118 -13.00 16.05 8.35
C GLU A 118 -12.84 14.75 7.53
N THR A 119 -13.72 14.59 6.55
CA THR A 119 -13.84 13.37 5.72
C THR A 119 -12.60 13.12 4.86
N ARG A 120 -11.87 14.17 4.47
CA ARG A 120 -10.65 14.06 3.66
C ARG A 120 -9.55 13.26 4.35
N LEU A 121 -9.56 13.22 5.68
CA LEU A 121 -8.60 12.46 6.47
C LEU A 121 -8.73 10.94 6.21
N ALA A 122 -9.89 10.48 5.75
CA ALA A 122 -10.12 9.09 5.37
C ALA A 122 -9.56 8.71 3.98
N ILE A 123 -8.93 9.63 3.25
CA ILE A 123 -8.37 9.38 1.92
C ILE A 123 -6.85 9.46 1.99
N HIS A 124 -6.15 8.43 1.50
CA HIS A 124 -4.68 8.37 1.51
C HIS A 124 -4.12 8.26 0.09
N GLU A 125 -3.13 9.09 -0.23
CA GLU A 125 -2.56 9.18 -1.58
C GLU A 125 -1.83 7.88 -2.01
N ARG A 126 -1.30 7.11 -1.05
CA ARG A 126 -0.57 5.85 -1.29
C ARG A 126 -1.39 4.60 -0.95
N CYS A 127 -2.72 4.70 -0.99
CA CYS A 127 -3.61 3.56 -0.80
C CYS A 127 -3.48 2.52 -1.94
N GLY A 128 -3.56 1.23 -1.60
CA GLY A 128 -3.59 0.14 -2.58
C GLY A 128 -4.76 0.26 -3.58
N THR A 129 -5.89 0.84 -3.18
CA THR A 129 -7.03 1.12 -4.07
C THR A 129 -6.65 2.07 -5.20
N THR A 130 -5.82 3.09 -4.93
CA THR A 130 -5.33 4.02 -5.96
C THR A 130 -4.44 3.30 -6.96
N ILE A 131 -3.54 2.44 -6.49
CA ILE A 131 -2.64 1.65 -7.35
C ILE A 131 -3.45 0.74 -8.28
N VAL A 132 -4.45 0.03 -7.73
CA VAL A 132 -5.37 -0.80 -8.52
C VAL A 132 -6.07 0.05 -9.58
N THR A 133 -6.62 1.19 -9.18
CA THR A 133 -7.38 2.07 -10.07
C THR A 133 -6.51 2.57 -11.24
N VAL A 134 -5.28 3.02 -10.97
CA VAL A 134 -4.30 3.43 -11.99
C VAL A 134 -4.00 2.26 -12.95
N ASN A 135 -3.72 1.07 -12.43
CA ASN A 135 -3.39 -0.08 -13.28
C ASN A 135 -4.57 -0.53 -14.14
N THR A 136 -5.78 -0.48 -13.59
CA THR A 136 -7.02 -0.76 -14.34
C THR A 136 -7.24 0.27 -15.44
N LEU A 137 -7.08 1.56 -15.15
CA LEU A 137 -7.22 2.61 -16.16
C LEU A 137 -6.17 2.50 -17.27
N MET A 138 -4.92 2.19 -16.93
CA MET A 138 -3.88 1.90 -17.92
C MET A 138 -4.32 0.77 -18.86
N SER A 139 -4.85 -0.33 -18.30
CA SER A 139 -5.30 -1.48 -19.09
C SER A 139 -6.47 -1.11 -20.00
N VAL A 140 -7.44 -0.34 -19.49
CA VAL A 140 -8.60 0.14 -20.26
C VAL A 140 -8.15 1.06 -21.40
N PHE A 141 -7.34 2.08 -21.12
CA PHE A 141 -6.85 2.99 -22.16
C PHE A 141 -6.00 2.26 -23.20
N PHE A 142 -5.18 1.30 -22.78
CA PHE A 142 -4.39 0.50 -23.70
C PHE A 142 -5.29 -0.32 -24.64
N ILE A 143 -6.30 -1.02 -24.12
CA ILE A 143 -7.26 -1.78 -24.94
C ILE A 143 -8.02 -0.86 -25.89
N LEU A 144 -8.52 0.28 -25.41
CA LEU A 144 -9.24 1.24 -26.25
C LEU A 144 -8.36 1.79 -27.38
N LEU A 145 -7.11 2.12 -27.09
CA LEU A 145 -6.15 2.58 -28.10
C LEU A 145 -5.82 1.47 -29.10
N LEU A 146 -5.63 0.22 -28.65
CA LEU A 146 -5.42 -0.91 -29.55
C LEU A 146 -6.60 -1.12 -30.50
N ILE A 147 -7.83 -1.03 -30.01
CA ILE A 147 -9.04 -1.15 -30.84
C ILE A 147 -9.12 0.01 -31.85
N ALA A 148 -8.83 1.24 -31.40
CA ALA A 148 -8.91 2.42 -32.24
C ALA A 148 -7.82 2.49 -33.32
N THR A 149 -6.60 2.05 -33.02
CA THR A 149 -5.46 2.14 -33.95
C THR A 149 -5.18 0.85 -34.71
N GLY A 150 -5.74 -0.29 -34.27
CA GLY A 150 -5.46 -1.61 -34.82
C GLY A 150 -4.01 -2.07 -34.67
N SER A 151 -3.19 -1.40 -33.87
CA SER A 151 -1.74 -1.65 -33.80
C SER A 151 -1.18 -1.53 -32.38
N LEU A 152 -0.38 -2.54 -32.01
CA LEU A 152 0.45 -2.50 -30.80
C LEU A 152 1.75 -1.75 -31.13
N SER A 153 1.94 -0.58 -30.53
CA SER A 153 3.15 0.21 -30.70
C SER A 153 3.60 0.80 -29.36
N ILE A 154 4.86 1.22 -29.27
CA ILE A 154 5.36 1.89 -28.08
C ILE A 154 4.58 3.18 -27.78
N PHE A 155 4.07 3.86 -28.82
CA PHE A 155 3.25 5.06 -28.69
C PHE A 155 1.91 4.77 -28.03
N THR A 156 1.23 3.67 -28.37
CA THR A 156 -0.05 3.31 -27.72
C THR A 156 0.15 2.96 -26.25
N VAL A 157 1.27 2.31 -25.90
CA VAL A 157 1.64 2.04 -24.50
C VAL A 157 1.94 3.33 -23.73
N ILE A 158 2.78 4.21 -24.28
CA ILE A 158 3.14 5.48 -23.63
C ILE A 158 1.91 6.36 -23.43
N LEU A 159 1.03 6.44 -24.42
CA LEU A 159 -0.19 7.24 -24.33
C LEU A 159 -1.17 6.69 -23.28
N ALA A 160 -1.37 5.37 -23.23
CA ALA A 160 -2.18 4.73 -22.20
C ALA A 160 -1.62 4.98 -20.79
N LEU A 161 -0.30 4.86 -20.63
CA LEU A 161 0.39 5.13 -19.38
C LEU A 161 0.25 6.58 -18.96
N ALA A 162 0.45 7.54 -19.88
CA ALA A 162 0.32 8.96 -19.60
C ALA A 162 -1.12 9.33 -19.20
N ALA A 163 -2.12 8.85 -19.94
CA ALA A 163 -3.53 9.06 -19.62
C ALA A 163 -3.89 8.49 -18.24
N SER A 164 -3.44 7.27 -17.94
CA SER A 164 -3.64 6.63 -16.64
C SER A 164 -2.95 7.38 -15.50
N TRP A 165 -1.71 7.84 -15.70
CA TRP A 165 -0.98 8.55 -14.65
C TRP A 165 -1.60 9.90 -14.32
N ILE A 166 -2.18 10.58 -15.32
CA ILE A 166 -2.90 11.85 -15.13
C ILE A 166 -4.25 11.61 -14.43
N LEU A 167 -5.05 10.66 -14.90
CA LEU A 167 -6.43 10.46 -14.44
C LEU A 167 -6.55 9.56 -13.20
N GLY A 168 -5.59 8.66 -13.02
CA GLY A 168 -5.60 7.61 -12.01
C GLY A 168 -5.62 8.10 -10.57
N PRO A 169 -4.82 9.10 -10.16
CA PRO A 169 -4.91 9.65 -8.81
C PRO A 169 -6.28 10.26 -8.50
N TYR A 170 -6.91 10.93 -9.47
CA TYR A 170 -8.26 11.48 -9.30
C TYR A 170 -9.29 10.35 -9.14
N ALA A 171 -9.29 9.39 -10.07
CA ALA A 171 -10.19 8.24 -10.01
C ALA A 171 -9.97 7.41 -8.74
N GLY A 172 -8.73 7.25 -8.29
CA GLY A 172 -8.37 6.54 -7.07
C GLY A 172 -8.94 7.20 -5.81
N ARG A 173 -8.92 8.54 -5.73
CA ARG A 173 -9.56 9.28 -4.63
C ARG A 173 -11.08 9.07 -4.62
N TYR A 174 -11.74 9.11 -5.78
CA TYR A 174 -13.16 8.80 -5.88
C TYR A 174 -13.46 7.34 -5.46
N ALA A 175 -12.65 6.38 -5.91
CA ALA A 175 -12.80 4.99 -5.51
C ALA A 175 -12.64 4.81 -3.98
N GLN A 176 -11.70 5.53 -3.38
CA GLN A 176 -11.55 5.55 -1.93
C GLN A 176 -12.78 6.12 -1.22
N GLU A 177 -13.22 7.31 -1.62
CA GLU A 177 -14.31 8.04 -0.97
C GLU A 177 -15.65 7.29 -1.04
N TYR A 178 -15.97 6.71 -2.20
CA TYR A 178 -17.29 6.14 -2.45
C TYR A 178 -17.34 4.61 -2.34
N MET A 179 -16.21 3.91 -2.49
CA MET A 179 -16.21 2.44 -2.58
C MET A 179 -15.43 1.76 -1.47
N THR A 180 -14.26 2.28 -1.09
CA THR A 180 -13.36 1.54 -0.18
C THR A 180 -13.26 2.10 1.22
N THR A 181 -13.77 3.30 1.49
CA THR A 181 -13.79 3.91 2.84
C THR A 181 -15.21 4.30 3.25
N SER A 182 -15.40 4.52 4.55
CA SER A 182 -16.68 4.98 5.11
C SER A 182 -16.42 5.91 6.28
N THR A 183 -16.75 7.19 6.11
CA THR A 183 -16.58 8.24 7.14
C THR A 183 -17.69 8.26 8.19
N ASP A 184 -18.75 7.47 7.99
CA ASP A 184 -19.74 7.14 9.03
C ASP A 184 -19.07 6.26 10.10
N LEU A 185 -18.42 6.92 11.06
CA LEU A 185 -17.74 6.31 12.21
C LEU A 185 -18.56 6.42 13.50
N GLU A 186 -19.87 6.63 13.39
CA GLU A 186 -20.74 6.67 14.55
C GLU A 186 -20.74 5.31 15.27
N GLY A 187 -20.60 5.35 16.61
CA GLY A 187 -20.50 4.15 17.43
C GLY A 187 -19.18 3.37 17.34
N VAL A 188 -18.24 3.72 16.45
CA VAL A 188 -16.91 3.06 16.41
C VAL A 188 -16.03 3.49 17.60
N GLU A 189 -15.45 2.55 18.32
CA GLU A 189 -14.54 2.82 19.44
C GLU A 189 -13.21 2.13 19.22
N ILE A 190 -12.12 2.78 19.61
CA ILE A 190 -10.80 2.15 19.67
C ILE A 190 -10.76 1.33 20.96
N ALA A 191 -10.70 0.01 20.81
CA ALA A 191 -10.76 -0.95 21.91
C ALA A 191 -9.38 -1.23 22.53
N GLY A 192 -8.30 -1.04 21.77
CA GLY A 192 -6.96 -1.27 22.26
C GLY A 192 -5.91 -1.31 21.15
N ILE A 193 -4.68 -1.62 21.54
CA ILE A 193 -3.53 -1.73 20.65
C ILE A 193 -2.75 -2.99 20.99
N GLU A 194 -2.31 -3.70 19.95
CA GLU A 194 -1.54 -4.93 20.06
C GLU A 194 -0.32 -4.84 19.15
N ARG A 195 0.79 -5.44 19.57
CA ARG A 195 1.94 -5.65 18.68
C ARG A 195 1.91 -7.08 18.17
N ARG A 196 1.59 -7.24 16.89
CA ARG A 196 1.50 -8.56 16.24
C ARG A 196 2.80 -8.87 15.53
N ASN A 197 3.56 -9.80 16.08
CA ASN A 197 4.74 -10.35 15.39
C ASN A 197 4.27 -11.37 14.36
N HIS A 198 4.50 -11.11 13.08
CA HIS A 198 4.20 -12.08 12.02
C HIS A 198 5.45 -12.89 11.68
N ARG A 199 5.34 -14.20 11.83
CA ARG A 199 6.38 -15.15 11.43
C ARG A 199 6.24 -15.42 9.94
N VAL A 200 7.10 -14.81 9.13
CA VAL A 200 7.11 -15.09 7.69
C VAL A 200 7.92 -16.36 7.46
N ARG A 201 7.26 -17.37 6.88
CA ARG A 201 7.87 -18.67 6.58
C ARG A 201 8.02 -18.79 5.07
N THR A 202 9.24 -18.62 4.57
CA THR A 202 9.56 -18.71 3.14
C THR A 202 10.67 -19.73 2.96
N MET A 203 10.45 -20.74 2.10
CA MET A 203 11.45 -21.76 1.76
C MET A 203 12.13 -22.41 2.98
N GLY A 204 11.35 -22.83 3.98
CA GLY A 204 11.86 -23.51 5.17
C GLY A 204 12.53 -22.61 6.22
N MET A 205 12.82 -21.35 5.89
CA MET A 205 13.32 -20.35 6.85
C MET A 205 12.15 -19.61 7.49
N SER A 206 12.19 -19.47 8.82
CA SER A 206 11.26 -18.61 9.55
C SER A 206 12.00 -17.34 9.97
N VAL A 207 11.62 -16.20 9.39
CA VAL A 207 12.14 -14.91 9.82
C VAL A 207 11.04 -14.22 10.62
N MET A 208 11.39 -13.78 11.83
CA MET A 208 10.52 -12.91 12.62
C MET A 208 10.66 -11.51 12.03
N VAL A 209 9.62 -11.05 11.35
CA VAL A 209 9.56 -9.68 10.83
C VAL A 209 9.16 -8.78 12.00
N PRO A 210 9.75 -7.57 12.14
CA PRO A 210 9.36 -6.63 13.20
C PRO A 210 7.84 -6.46 13.22
N GLY A 211 7.26 -6.56 14.43
CA GLY A 211 5.82 -6.68 14.61
C GLY A 211 5.05 -5.47 14.10
N GLU A 212 3.94 -5.76 13.42
CA GLU A 212 2.96 -4.80 12.97
C GLU A 212 2.17 -4.28 14.19
N ILE A 213 1.85 -2.99 14.20
CA ILE A 213 0.97 -2.42 15.24
C ILE A 213 -0.46 -2.63 14.79
N PHE A 214 -1.26 -3.35 15.56
CA PHE A 214 -2.68 -3.57 15.29
C PHE A 214 -3.54 -2.76 16.25
N ILE A 215 -4.40 -1.91 15.71
CA ILE A 215 -5.34 -1.10 16.47
C ILE A 215 -6.70 -1.77 16.39
N ARG A 216 -7.20 -2.24 17.54
CA ARG A 216 -8.51 -2.87 17.64
C ARG A 216 -9.61 -1.82 17.64
N THR A 217 -10.67 -2.12 16.90
CA THR A 217 -11.89 -1.32 16.87
C THR A 217 -13.08 -2.20 17.26
N ARG A 218 -14.09 -1.59 17.86
CA ARG A 218 -15.37 -2.23 18.15
C ARG A 218 -16.51 -1.27 17.86
N VAL A 219 -17.72 -1.80 17.72
CA VAL A 219 -18.93 -0.98 17.70
C VAL A 219 -19.49 -0.93 19.13
N ARG A 220 -19.85 0.27 19.59
CA ARG A 220 -20.42 0.52 20.91
C ARG A 220 -21.64 -0.38 21.11
N GLY A 221 -21.65 -1.15 22.19
CA GLY A 221 -22.70 -2.12 22.51
C GLY A 221 -22.36 -3.59 22.17
N GLU A 222 -21.27 -3.85 21.43
CA GLU A 222 -20.77 -5.21 21.25
C GLU A 222 -19.88 -5.65 22.42
N PRO A 223 -19.99 -6.90 22.90
CA PRO A 223 -19.11 -7.41 23.93
C PRO A 223 -17.66 -7.40 23.43
N PRO A 224 -16.68 -7.06 24.29
CA PRO A 224 -15.28 -7.17 23.91
C PRO A 224 -14.96 -8.62 23.55
N LYS A 225 -14.55 -8.86 22.30
CA LYS A 225 -13.97 -10.14 21.90
C LYS A 225 -12.58 -10.24 22.55
N VAL A 226 -12.52 -10.89 23.70
CA VAL A 226 -11.26 -11.24 24.37
C VAL A 226 -10.73 -12.48 23.66
N GLU A 227 -9.71 -12.33 22.81
CA GLU A 227 -8.94 -13.49 22.36
C GLU A 227 -8.11 -13.98 23.55
N VAL A 228 -8.49 -15.13 24.10
CA VAL A 228 -7.67 -15.87 25.04
C VAL A 228 -6.44 -16.34 24.26
N ILE A 229 -5.31 -15.65 24.44
CA ILE A 229 -4.03 -16.10 23.90
C ILE A 229 -3.72 -17.42 24.60
N GLY A 230 -3.95 -18.53 23.90
CA GLY A 230 -3.51 -19.86 24.34
C GLY A 230 -1.99 -19.82 24.51
N VAL A 231 -1.56 -20.07 25.75
CA VAL A 231 -0.17 -20.23 26.17
C VAL A 231 0.49 -21.37 25.42
#